data_AF-A0A0F5VM28-F1
#
_entry.id   AF-A0A0F5VM28-F1
#
_cell.length_a   1.000
_cell.length_b   1.000
_cell.length_c   1.000
_cell.angle_alpha   90.00
_cell.angle_beta   90.00
_cell.angle_gamma   90.00
#
_symmetry.space_group_name_H-M   'P 1'
#
loop_
_entity.id
_entity.type
_entity.pdbx_description
1 polymer ?
#
loop_
_entity_poly.entity_id
_entity_poly.type
_entity_poly.pdbx_seq_one_letter_code
_entity_poly.pdbx_strand_id
1 'polypeptide(L)'
;RLNREGRGTRVEIHPLNQSQVSRPRQRVVEFRTLNIRHWDRIVEAWADDNIQALDDAWIDQIVDLGSQWGQYEYVTNVGFAA
;
A
#
# COMPACT_ATOMS: atom_id res chain seq x y z
N ARG A 1 -11.19 -12.60 -7.64
CA ARG A 1 -10.84 -13.08 -6.28
C ARG A 1 -9.47 -12.53 -5.93
N LEU A 2 -9.33 -11.84 -4.81
CA LEU A 2 -8.10 -11.14 -4.42
C LEU A 2 -6.94 -12.10 -4.07
N ASN A 3 -7.21 -13.16 -3.32
CA ASN A 3 -6.17 -14.12 -2.92
C ASN A 3 -5.72 -15.04 -4.07
N ARG A 4 -6.54 -15.20 -5.12
CA ARG A 4 -6.25 -16.02 -6.32
C ARG A 4 -5.55 -17.36 -5.99
N GLU A 5 -6.16 -18.16 -5.10
CA GLU A 5 -5.62 -19.47 -4.67
C GLU A 5 -4.19 -19.37 -4.09
N GLY A 6 -3.91 -18.28 -3.35
CA GLY A 6 -2.61 -17.99 -2.76
C GLY A 6 -1.62 -17.29 -3.69
N ARG A 7 -1.93 -17.15 -5.00
CA ARG A 7 -1.08 -16.38 -5.93
C ARG A 7 -1.11 -14.88 -5.62
N GLY A 8 -2.19 -14.40 -5.01
CA GLY A 8 -2.40 -13.00 -4.72
C GLY A 8 -2.79 -12.16 -5.93
N THR A 9 -2.80 -10.84 -5.70
CA THR A 9 -3.09 -9.82 -6.71
C THR A 9 -1.95 -8.81 -6.75
N ARG A 10 -1.56 -8.44 -7.97
CA ARG A 10 -0.57 -7.40 -8.23
C ARG A 10 -1.23 -6.03 -8.11
N VAL A 11 -0.69 -5.16 -7.27
CA VAL A 11 -1.23 -3.81 -7.04
C VAL A 11 -0.14 -2.75 -7.19
N GLU A 12 -0.51 -1.64 -7.78
CA GLU A 12 0.30 -0.44 -7.91
C GLU A 12 0.04 0.48 -6.72
N ILE A 13 1.12 0.95 -6.08
CA ILE A 13 1.06 1.89 -4.97
C ILE A 13 1.65 3.23 -5.40
N HIS A 14 0.86 4.28 -5.22
CA HIS A 14 1.30 5.64 -5.48
C HIS A 14 1.81 6.28 -4.19
N PRO A 15 2.98 6.94 -4.24
CA PRO A 15 3.57 7.54 -3.06
C PRO A 15 2.68 8.68 -2.50
N LEU A 16 3.06 9.15 -1.32
CA LEU A 16 2.34 10.23 -0.65
C LEU A 16 2.22 11.49 -1.52
N ASN A 17 1.11 12.20 -1.37
CA ASN A 17 0.86 13.46 -2.07
C ASN A 17 1.78 14.58 -1.54
N GLN A 18 2.77 14.96 -2.33
CA GLN A 18 3.73 16.01 -1.98
C GLN A 18 3.30 17.44 -2.35
N SER A 19 2.04 17.67 -2.74
CA SER A 19 1.55 19.02 -3.11
C SER A 19 1.70 20.05 -1.99
N GLN A 20 1.70 19.62 -0.73
CA GLN A 20 1.90 20.46 0.45
C GLN A 20 3.38 20.57 0.90
N VAL A 21 4.29 19.87 0.22
CA VAL A 21 5.74 19.93 0.51
C VAL A 21 6.35 21.07 -0.30
N SER A 22 7.20 21.89 0.33
CA SER A 22 7.89 22.97 -0.38
C SER A 22 8.77 22.42 -1.50
N ARG A 23 8.76 23.08 -2.68
CA ARG A 23 9.43 22.58 -3.91
C ARG A 23 10.87 22.09 -3.69
N PRO A 24 11.76 22.76 -2.92
CA PRO A 24 13.13 22.28 -2.70
C PRO A 24 13.21 20.94 -1.93
N ARG A 25 12.18 20.61 -1.16
CA ARG A 25 12.07 19.38 -0.36
C ARG A 25 11.30 18.28 -1.06
N GLN A 26 10.62 18.57 -2.16
CA GLN A 26 9.95 17.55 -2.95
C GLN A 26 10.97 16.56 -3.52
N ARG A 27 10.55 15.30 -3.66
CA ARG A 27 11.33 14.21 -4.22
C ARG A 27 10.55 13.52 -5.32
N VAL A 28 11.23 13.16 -6.40
CA VAL A 28 10.67 12.27 -7.42
C VAL A 28 10.62 10.89 -6.80
N VAL A 29 9.40 10.43 -6.51
CA VAL A 29 9.12 9.08 -6.02
C VAL A 29 8.23 8.42 -7.05
N GLU A 30 8.69 7.30 -7.60
CA GLU A 30 7.92 6.54 -8.59
C GLU A 30 6.78 5.79 -7.92
N PHE A 31 5.79 5.34 -8.70
CA PHE A 31 4.91 4.29 -8.20
C PHE A 31 5.70 2.98 -8.08
N ARG A 32 5.22 2.10 -7.21
CA ARG A 32 5.76 0.75 -7.06
C ARG A 32 4.68 -0.27 -7.27
N THR A 33 5.10 -1.51 -7.47
CA THR A 33 4.18 -2.62 -7.57
C THR A 33 4.50 -3.64 -6.48
N LEU A 34 3.48 -4.12 -5.77
CA LEU A 34 3.59 -5.25 -4.84
C LEU A 34 2.58 -6.35 -5.20
N ASN A 35 2.83 -7.56 -4.72
CA ASN A 35 1.90 -8.67 -4.88
C ASN A 35 1.36 -9.09 -3.51
N ILE A 36 0.13 -8.71 -3.20
CA ILE A 36 -0.53 -9.02 -1.93
C ILE A 36 -1.15 -10.42 -2.03
N ARG A 37 -0.68 -11.34 -1.19
CA ARG A 37 -1.13 -12.75 -1.16
C ARG A 37 -2.22 -13.03 -0.15
N HIS A 38 -2.31 -12.22 0.91
CA HIS A 38 -3.23 -12.41 2.03
C HIS A 38 -4.09 -11.15 2.22
N TRP A 39 -5.21 -11.08 1.50
CA TRP A 39 -6.12 -9.93 1.56
C TRP A 39 -7.09 -9.98 2.73
N ASP A 40 -7.30 -11.15 3.33
CA ASP A 40 -8.42 -11.39 4.25
C ASP A 40 -8.41 -10.40 5.42
N ARG A 41 -7.25 -10.19 6.06
CA ARG A 41 -7.12 -9.27 7.20
C ARG A 41 -7.34 -7.80 6.80
N ILE A 42 -6.92 -7.40 5.59
CA ILE A 42 -7.13 -6.04 5.06
C ILE A 42 -8.62 -5.82 4.80
N VAL A 43 -9.27 -6.79 4.15
CA VAL A 43 -10.68 -6.70 3.79
C VAL A 43 -11.58 -6.74 5.04
N GLU A 44 -11.27 -7.58 6.02
CA GLU A 44 -11.97 -7.66 7.30
C GLU A 44 -11.86 -6.33 8.06
N ALA A 45 -10.65 -5.82 8.26
CA ALA A 45 -10.46 -4.54 8.96
C ALA A 45 -11.15 -3.36 8.25
N TRP A 46 -11.14 -3.35 6.91
CA TRP A 46 -11.87 -2.34 6.13
C TRP A 46 -13.39 -2.49 6.30
N ALA A 47 -13.93 -3.71 6.20
CA ALA A 47 -15.37 -3.95 6.36
C ALA A 47 -15.88 -3.53 7.76
N ASP A 48 -15.03 -3.66 8.78
CA ASP A 48 -15.35 -3.34 10.18
C ASP A 48 -15.06 -1.87 10.55
N ASP A 49 -14.59 -1.04 9.61
CA ASP A 49 -14.13 0.35 9.84
C ASP A 49 -13.05 0.45 10.94
N ASN A 50 -12.27 -0.63 11.13
CA ASN A 50 -11.23 -0.72 12.13
C ASN A 50 -9.90 -0.18 11.57
N ILE A 51 -9.73 1.14 11.67
CA ILE A 51 -8.58 1.86 11.11
C ILE A 51 -7.25 1.33 11.66
N GLN A 52 -7.16 0.98 12.95
CA GLN A 52 -5.92 0.47 13.53
C GLN A 52 -5.58 -0.92 12.98
N ALA A 53 -6.57 -1.82 12.89
CA ALA A 53 -6.34 -3.15 12.33
C ALA A 53 -6.00 -3.08 10.83
N LEU A 54 -6.55 -2.10 10.12
CA LEU A 54 -6.26 -1.85 8.72
C LEU A 54 -4.82 -1.35 8.53
N ASP A 55 -4.37 -0.42 9.38
CA ASP A 55 -2.99 0.09 9.41
C ASP A 55 -1.99 -1.04 9.68
N ASP A 56 -2.21 -1.82 10.74
CA ASP A 56 -1.36 -2.98 11.08
C ASP A 56 -1.28 -3.98 9.91
N ALA A 57 -2.43 -4.33 9.32
CA ALA A 57 -2.49 -5.29 8.21
C ALA A 57 -1.83 -4.75 6.93
N TRP A 58 -1.88 -3.45 6.70
CA TRP A 58 -1.23 -2.80 5.57
C TRP A 58 0.29 -2.72 5.75
N ILE A 59 0.76 -2.34 6.95
CA ILE A 59 2.18 -2.31 7.31
C ILE A 59 2.84 -3.66 7.03
N ASP A 60 2.19 -4.75 7.43
CA ASP A 60 2.66 -6.12 7.17
C ASP A 60 2.91 -6.40 5.67
N GLN A 61 2.22 -5.71 4.74
CA GLN A 61 2.45 -5.88 3.30
C GLN A 61 3.55 -4.98 2.74
N ILE A 62 3.67 -3.75 3.23
CA ILE A 62 4.59 -2.75 2.66
C ILE A 62 6.02 -2.87 3.19
N VAL A 63 6.23 -3.43 4.39
CA VAL A 63 7.58 -3.62 4.97
C VAL A 63 8.48 -4.50 4.09
N ASP A 64 7.90 -5.39 3.29
CA ASP A 64 8.61 -6.21 2.31
C ASP A 64 9.32 -5.40 1.21
N LEU A 65 8.98 -4.10 1.06
CA LEU A 65 9.71 -3.17 0.18
C LEU A 65 11.11 -2.80 0.73
N GLY A 66 11.48 -3.29 1.92
CA GLY A 66 12.77 -3.03 2.54
C GLY A 66 12.94 -1.54 2.87
N SER A 67 14.16 -1.00 2.75
CA SER A 67 14.47 0.38 3.15
C SER A 67 13.69 1.48 2.42
N GLN A 68 12.96 1.13 1.34
CA GLN A 68 12.13 2.06 0.58
C GLN A 68 10.70 2.18 1.12
N TRP A 69 10.26 1.31 2.05
CA TRP A 69 8.86 1.22 2.46
C TRP A 69 8.32 2.53 3.05
N GLY A 70 9.14 3.30 3.79
CA GLY A 70 8.72 4.57 4.39
C GLY A 70 8.28 5.66 3.39
N GLN A 71 8.59 5.50 2.10
CA GLN A 71 8.07 6.38 1.04
C GLN A 71 6.60 6.08 0.67
N TYR A 72 6.09 4.94 1.14
CA TYR A 72 4.77 4.38 0.84
C TYR A 72 3.98 4.07 2.12
N GLU A 73 4.41 4.56 3.28
CA GLU A 73 3.64 4.47 4.53
C GLU A 73 2.28 5.15 4.39
N TYR A 74 2.24 6.30 3.71
CA TYR A 74 1.03 7.07 3.42
C TYR A 74 0.72 7.08 1.92
N VAL A 75 0.30 5.95 1.37
CA VAL A 75 -0.08 5.87 -0.06
C VAL A 75 -1.29 6.74 -0.37
N THR A 76 -1.24 7.42 -1.51
CA THR A 76 -2.39 8.24 -1.98
C THR A 76 -3.43 7.41 -2.72
N ASN A 77 -2.99 6.34 -3.39
CA ASN A 77 -3.84 5.47 -4.18
C ASN A 77 -3.25 4.06 -4.27
N VAL A 78 -4.13 3.05 -4.32
CA VAL A 78 -3.82 1.65 -4.61
C VAL A 78 -4.56 1.25 -5.88
N GLY A 79 -3.82 1.05 -6.96
CA GLY A 79 -4.34 0.58 -8.24
C GLY A 79 -4.29 -0.94 -8.34
N PHE A 80 -5.34 -1.57 -8.87
CA PHE A 80 -5.32 -2.99 -9.23
C PHE A 80 -4.86 -3.11 -10.69
N ALA A 81 -3.68 -3.70 -10.90
CA ALA A 81 -3.21 -3.98 -12.25
C ALA A 81 -4.05 -5.14 -12.83
N ALA A 82 -4.81 -4.85 -13.89
CA ALA A 82 -5.62 -5.82 -14.63
C ALA A 82 -4.75 -6.84 -15.39
#